data_AF-A0A7T5UHJ0-F1
#
_entry.id   AF-A0A7T5UHJ0-F1
#
_cell.length_a   1.000
_cell.length_b   1.000
_cell.length_c   1.000
_cell.angle_alpha   90.00
_cell.angle_beta   90.00
_cell.angle_gamma   90.00
#
_symmetry.space_group_name_H-M   'P 1'
#
loop_
_entity.id
_entity.type
_entity.pdbx_description
1 polymer ?
#
loop_
_entity_poly.entity_id
_entity_poly.type
_entity_poly.pdbx_seq_one_letter_code
_entity_poly.pdbx_strand_id
1 'polypeptide(L)'
;MANSNVESVDKATASRLKSIIERVERLEEEKAALAEDVKEIYGEAKATGFDPKIIRKIVRLRKIELEKRREEEMLLETYKAAIGME
;
A
#
# COMPACT_ATOMS: atom_id res chain seq x y z
N MET A 1 23.03 -12.77 28.25
CA MET A 1 22.79 -14.03 27.52
C MET A 1 22.45 -13.65 26.08
N ALA A 2 23.46 -13.62 25.20
CA ALA A 2 23.25 -13.39 23.77
C ALA A 2 22.75 -14.69 23.15
N ASN A 3 21.68 -14.63 22.37
CA ASN A 3 21.09 -15.79 21.71
C ASN A 3 22.13 -16.48 20.82
N SER A 4 22.64 -17.62 21.31
CA SER A 4 23.57 -18.52 20.65
C SER A 4 22.83 -19.37 19.63
N ASN A 5 22.61 -18.85 18.43
CA ASN A 5 22.09 -19.66 17.32
C ASN A 5 22.76 -19.39 15.98
N VAL A 6 23.99 -18.86 15.99
CA VAL A 6 24.86 -18.85 14.82
C VAL A 6 25.87 -20.00 14.97
N GLU A 7 25.35 -21.22 15.14
CA GLU A 7 26.13 -22.42 14.84
C GLU A 7 26.34 -22.48 13.32
N SER A 8 27.52 -22.93 12.89
CA SER A 8 28.05 -22.87 11.53
C SER A 8 26.98 -22.98 10.44
N VAL A 9 26.72 -21.87 9.73
CA VAL A 9 25.88 -21.88 8.55
C VAL A 9 26.58 -22.72 7.48
N ASP A 10 26.16 -23.98 7.32
CA ASP A 10 26.67 -24.81 6.24
C ASP A 10 26.42 -24.13 4.87
N LYS A 11 27.31 -24.40 3.91
CA LYS A 11 27.32 -23.75 2.59
C LYS A 11 25.97 -23.84 1.88
N ALA A 12 25.22 -24.93 2.07
CA ALA A 12 23.88 -25.09 1.53
C ALA A 12 22.88 -24.09 2.16
N THR A 13 22.92 -23.91 3.48
CA THR A 13 22.10 -22.94 4.21
C THR A 13 22.44 -21.50 3.81
N ALA A 14 23.72 -21.18 3.66
CA ALA A 14 24.17 -19.87 3.18
C ALA A 14 23.68 -19.58 1.75
N SER A 15 23.76 -20.58 0.84
CA SER A 15 23.25 -20.45 -0.53
C SER A 15 21.74 -20.22 -0.59
N ARG A 16 20.97 -20.89 0.27
CA ARG A 16 19.52 -20.70 0.35
C ARG A 16 19.16 -19.30 0.85
N LEU A 17 19.85 -18.83 1.89
CA LEU A 17 19.66 -17.46 2.40
C LEU A 17 19.96 -16.41 1.32
N LYS A 18 21.08 -16.56 0.60
CA LYS A 18 21.44 -15.67 -0.51
C LYS A 18 20.35 -15.62 -1.58
N SER A 19 19.84 -16.78 -2.00
CA SER A 19 18.75 -16.84 -2.99
C SER A 19 17.45 -16.16 -2.50
N ILE A 20 17.12 -16.25 -1.21
CA ILE A 20 15.96 -15.54 -0.64
C ILE A 20 16.18 -14.03 -0.70
N ILE A 21 17.37 -13.56 -0.30
CA ILE A 21 17.72 -12.13 -0.29
C ILE A 21 17.63 -11.55 -1.71
N GLU A 22 18.31 -12.17 -2.69
CA GLU A 22 18.31 -11.71 -4.09
C GLU A 22 16.89 -11.62 -4.68
N ARG A 23 16.02 -12.58 -4.33
CA ARG A 23 14.62 -12.56 -4.76
C ARG A 23 13.82 -11.42 -4.12
N VAL A 24 14.08 -11.11 -2.85
CA VAL A 24 13.44 -9.99 -2.15
C VAL A 24 13.93 -8.66 -2.69
N GLU A 25 15.24 -8.50 -2.92
CA GLU A 25 15.82 -7.29 -3.49
C GLU A 25 15.21 -6.97 -4.86
N ARG A 26 15.12 -7.97 -5.74
CA ARG A 26 14.45 -7.79 -7.04
C ARG A 26 12.99 -7.35 -6.89
N LEU A 27 12.24 -7.93 -5.96
CA LEU A 27 10.84 -7.54 -5.73
C LEU A 27 10.71 -6.12 -5.15
N GLU A 28 11.66 -5.68 -4.32
CA GLU A 28 11.68 -4.31 -3.81
C GLU A 28 12.05 -3.31 -4.92
N GLU A 29 12.95 -3.66 -5.84
CA GLU A 29 13.25 -2.86 -7.04
C GLU A 29 12.01 -2.74 -7.95
N GLU A 30 11.34 -3.85 -8.27
CA GLU A 30 10.11 -3.86 -9.07
C GLU A 30 9.01 -3.00 -8.41
N LYS A 31 8.84 -3.13 -7.10
CA LYS A 31 7.89 -2.32 -6.31
C LYS A 31 8.24 -0.84 -6.32
N ALA A 32 9.52 -0.49 -6.28
CA ALA A 32 9.97 0.90 -6.35
C ALA A 32 9.69 1.50 -7.74
N ALA A 33 9.96 0.75 -8.81
CA ALA A 33 9.63 1.17 -10.18
C ALA A 33 8.12 1.41 -10.33
N LEU A 34 7.28 0.46 -9.90
CA LEU A 34 5.82 0.61 -9.93
C LEU A 34 5.32 1.80 -9.09
N ALA A 35 5.97 2.08 -7.96
CA ALA A 35 5.62 3.23 -7.13
C ALA A 35 5.91 4.57 -7.83
N GLU A 36 7.00 4.65 -8.60
CA GLU A 36 7.32 5.83 -9.40
C GLU A 36 6.33 6.00 -10.56
N ASP A 37 6.00 4.94 -11.29
CA ASP A 37 4.98 4.98 -12.35
C ASP A 37 3.63 5.51 -11.82
N VAL A 38 3.19 5.01 -10.66
CA VAL A 38 1.96 5.48 -9.99
C VAL A 38 2.05 6.96 -9.63
N LYS A 39 3.22 7.44 -9.20
CA LYS A 39 3.46 8.84 -8.86
C LYS A 39 3.43 9.73 -10.10
N GLU A 40 3.98 9.28 -11.23
CA GLU A 40 3.90 9.98 -12.52
C GLU A 40 2.44 10.14 -12.97
N ILE A 41 1.62 9.09 -12.89
CA ILE A 41 0.19 9.14 -13.21
C ILE A 41 -0.55 10.18 -12.34
N TYR A 42 -0.26 10.23 -11.03
CA TYR A 42 -0.82 11.27 -10.18
C TYR A 42 -0.31 12.68 -10.54
N GLY A 43 0.91 12.80 -11.06
CA GLY A 43 1.47 14.03 -11.62
C GLY A 43 0.73 14.49 -12.87
N GLU A 44 0.47 13.58 -13.82
CA GLU A 44 -0.33 13.84 -15.01
C GLU A 44 -1.75 14.27 -14.67
N ALA A 45 -2.38 13.59 -13.70
CA ALA A 45 -3.71 13.97 -13.22
C ALA A 45 -3.73 15.41 -12.67
N LYS A 46 -2.67 15.83 -11.96
CA LYS A 46 -2.52 17.20 -11.50
C LYS A 46 -2.34 18.19 -12.66
N ALA A 47 -1.50 17.85 -13.63
CA ALA A 47 -1.24 18.70 -14.80
C ALA A 47 -2.49 18.90 -15.68
N THR A 48 -3.39 17.91 -15.69
CA THR A 48 -4.67 17.95 -16.42
C THR A 48 -5.82 18.60 -15.62
N GLY A 49 -5.56 19.03 -14.38
CA GLY A 49 -6.51 19.81 -13.57
C GLY A 49 -7.30 19.03 -12.52
N PHE A 50 -7.00 17.74 -12.31
CA PHE A 50 -7.61 16.96 -11.23
C PHE A 50 -6.83 17.10 -9.91
N ASP A 51 -7.49 16.90 -8.77
CA ASP A 51 -6.84 16.83 -7.46
C ASP A 51 -6.37 15.39 -7.14
N PRO A 52 -5.06 15.11 -7.09
CA PRO A 52 -4.55 13.78 -6.78
C PRO A 52 -4.95 13.26 -5.40
N LYS A 53 -5.24 14.14 -4.42
CA LYS A 53 -5.73 13.72 -3.09
C LYS A 53 -7.11 13.09 -3.20
N ILE A 54 -8.00 13.68 -3.99
CA ILE A 54 -9.34 13.16 -4.23
C ILE A 54 -9.29 11.87 -5.03
N ILE A 55 -8.43 11.77 -6.05
CA ILE A 55 -8.24 10.52 -6.80
C ILE A 55 -7.76 9.39 -5.87
N ARG A 56 -6.77 9.64 -5.00
CA ARG A 56 -6.31 8.64 -4.01
C ARG A 56 -7.45 8.19 -3.08
N LYS A 57 -8.32 9.11 -2.66
CA LYS A 57 -9.50 8.77 -1.86
C LYS A 57 -10.44 7.84 -2.65
N ILE A 58 -10.73 8.16 -3.91
CA ILE A 58 -11.56 7.31 -4.79
C ILE A 58 -10.94 5.92 -4.97
N VAL A 59 -9.63 5.83 -5.25
CA VAL A 59 -8.93 4.54 -5.41
C VAL A 59 -9.03 3.70 -4.13
N ARG A 60 -8.93 4.29 -2.94
CA ARG A 60 -9.14 3.59 -1.67
C ARG A 60 -10.58 3.11 -1.51
N LEU A 61 -11.56 3.98 -1.78
CA LEU A 61 -12.99 3.61 -1.72
C LEU A 61 -13.34 2.47 -2.68
N ARG A 62 -12.70 2.42 -3.86
CA ARG A 62 -12.90 1.34 -4.85
C ARG A 62 -12.33 -0.02 -4.42
N LYS A 63 -11.47 -0.06 -3.40
CA LYS A 63 -10.97 -1.31 -2.81
C LYS A 63 -11.89 -1.88 -1.73
N ILE A 64 -12.88 -1.10 -1.29
CA ILE A 64 -13.86 -1.51 -0.29
C ILE A 64 -15.03 -2.17 -1.03
N GLU A 65 -15.59 -3.23 -0.43
CA GLU A 65 -16.80 -3.88 -0.92
C GLU A 65 -17.98 -2.90 -0.96
N LEU A 66 -18.81 -2.99 -2.00
CA LEU A 66 -19.88 -2.02 -2.26
C LEU A 66 -20.82 -1.86 -1.06
N GLU A 67 -21.26 -2.96 -0.45
CA GLU A 67 -22.21 -2.93 0.67
C GLU A 67 -21.58 -2.32 1.93
N LYS A 68 -20.32 -2.65 2.24
CA LYS A 68 -19.59 -2.03 3.36
C LYS A 68 -19.43 -0.53 3.18
N ARG A 69 -19.13 -0.09 1.96
CA ARG A 69 -19.03 1.34 1.65
C ARG A 69 -20.38 2.05 1.84
N ARG A 70 -21.49 1.43 1.41
CA ARG A 70 -22.84 1.99 1.59
C ARG A 70 -23.21 2.09 3.07
N GLU A 71 -22.92 1.05 3.85
CA GLU A 71 -23.15 1.04 5.29
C GLU A 71 -22.38 2.18 5.99
N GLU A 72 -21.08 2.32 5.67
CA GLU A 72 -20.26 3.42 6.20
C GLU A 72 -20.77 4.81 5.77
N GLU A 73 -21.20 4.97 4.52
CA GLU A 73 -21.77 6.22 4.01
C GLU A 73 -23.06 6.60 4.75
N MET A 74 -23.98 5.65 4.96
CA MET A 74 -25.21 5.89 5.74
C MET A 74 -24.93 6.28 7.19
N LEU A 75 -23.99 5.60 7.84
CA LEU A 75 -23.58 5.94 9.21
C LEU A 75 -22.97 7.34 9.28
N LEU A 76 -22.11 7.69 8.32
CA LEU A 76 -21.49 9.00 8.24
C LEU A 76 -22.53 10.11 8.05
N GLU A 77 -23.50 9.93 7.16
CA GLU A 77 -24.60 10.87 6.95
C GLU A 77 -25.44 11.04 8.22
N THR A 78 -25.78 9.93 8.89
CA THR A 78 -26.52 9.95 10.16
C THR A 78 -25.79 10.77 11.23
N TYR A 79 -24.48 10.56 11.38
CA TYR A 79 -23.70 11.26 12.41
C TYR A 79 -23.49 12.74 12.07
N LYS A 80 -23.28 13.06 10.80
CA LYS A 80 -23.21 14.45 10.32
C LYS A 80 -24.50 15.23 10.61
N ALA A 81 -25.65 14.64 10.29
CA ALA A 81 -26.95 15.23 10.57
C ALA A 81 -27.13 15.47 12.08
N ALA A 82 -26.74 14.50 12.92
CA ALA A 82 -26.84 14.62 14.38
C ALA A 82 -26.03 15.77 14.98
N ILE A 83 -24.95 16.20 14.32
CA ILE A 83 -24.08 17.31 14.76
C ILE A 83 -24.26 18.59 13.94
N GLY A 84 -25.25 18.65 13.03
CA GLY A 84 -25.52 19.82 12.19
C GLY A 84 -24.42 20.13 11.16
N MET A 85 -23.66 19.11 10.73
CA MET A 85 -22.70 19.20 9.64
C MET A 85 -23.33 18.73 8.33
N GLU A 86 -24.15 19.56 7.69
CA GLU A 86 -24.65 19.30 6.32
C GLU A 86 -23.64 19.72 5.24
#